data_AF-A0A2V5Z6J8-F1
#
_entry.id   AF-A0A2V5Z6J8-F1
#
_cell.length_a   1.000
_cell.length_b   1.000
_cell.length_c   1.000
_cell.angle_alpha   90.00
_cell.angle_beta   90.00
_cell.angle_gamma   90.00
#
_symmetry.space_group_name_H-M   'P 1'
#
loop_
_entity.id
_entity.type
_entity.pdbx_description
1 polymer ?
#
loop_
_entity_poly.entity_id
_entity_poly.type
_entity_poly.pdbx_seq_one_letter_code
_entity_poly.pdbx_strand_id
1 'polypeptide(L)'
;MNRDVIGAGGAGNLGVQSAIETARRHPAQVKSLVLLSGETERPGMEFLRQASQLPQLYVMDDNDEYPPTQEEMKMLYIIASSPIKQLVHYSLAEDAPWLWYETFLDSGKVPAKGGHGTDMFKPHPELPGIVVDWFKRTLLKTPVPPMADTLASAEVLNQLSFGGIAGIGQVKQQLLEARKKDPQAQLFPEVTADSIGEDYQRDGDAKTALEVFKLLEIAYPQSADVQNDLADAYLANGQKDMAREHAQRVLSLLDSHAAPASSWSDTEQRRSEIRKSAEETLKKSSGKQ
;
A
#
# COMPACT_ATOMS: atom_id res chain seq x y z
N MET A 1 21.62 -13.90 29.06
CA MET A 1 20.72 -13.17 28.15
C MET A 1 21.36 -11.81 27.92
N ASN A 2 21.82 -11.52 26.71
CA ASN A 2 22.28 -10.17 26.39
C ASN A 2 21.04 -9.28 26.40
N ARG A 3 20.93 -8.34 27.36
CA ARG A 3 19.71 -7.54 27.57
C ARG A 3 19.56 -6.42 26.53
N ASP A 4 20.48 -6.35 25.57
CA ASP A 4 20.67 -5.20 24.70
C ASP A 4 20.15 -5.41 23.26
N VAL A 5 19.47 -6.55 22.98
CA VAL A 5 18.94 -6.86 21.65
C VAL A 5 17.49 -7.32 21.71
N ILE A 6 16.63 -6.59 20.99
CA ILE A 6 15.17 -6.78 20.94
C ILE A 6 14.79 -7.19 19.51
N GLY A 7 13.96 -8.23 19.40
CA GLY A 7 13.15 -8.47 18.20
C GLY A 7 11.78 -7.84 18.40
N ALA A 8 11.28 -7.10 17.42
CA ALA A 8 9.92 -6.58 17.43
C ALA A 8 9.10 -7.27 16.34
N GLY A 9 7.85 -7.57 16.65
CA GLY A 9 6.94 -8.23 15.73
C GLY A 9 5.53 -7.66 15.87
N GLY A 10 4.81 -7.56 14.76
CA GLY A 10 3.47 -6.99 14.70
C GLY A 10 2.63 -7.64 13.62
N ALA A 11 1.31 -7.69 13.85
CA ALA A 11 0.33 -8.26 12.94
C ALA A 11 -0.88 -7.34 12.78
N GLY A 12 -1.46 -7.27 11.58
CA GLY A 12 -2.47 -6.27 11.24
C GLY A 12 -1.83 -4.88 11.10
N ASN A 13 -2.57 -3.90 10.59
CA ASN A 13 -2.06 -2.54 10.39
C ASN A 13 -1.48 -1.93 11.69
N LEU A 14 -2.23 -2.01 12.80
CA LEU A 14 -1.77 -1.46 14.08
C LEU A 14 -0.51 -2.16 14.61
N GLY A 15 -0.42 -3.48 14.47
CA GLY A 15 0.72 -4.25 14.93
C GLY A 15 1.96 -3.94 14.11
N VAL A 16 1.83 -3.97 12.79
CA VAL A 16 2.91 -3.66 11.84
C VAL A 16 3.43 -2.24 12.05
N GLN A 17 2.54 -1.23 12.06
CA GLN A 17 2.88 0.16 12.37
C GLN A 17 3.60 0.28 13.72
N SER A 18 3.10 -0.37 14.77
CA SER A 18 3.71 -0.30 16.11
C SER A 18 5.10 -0.93 16.16
N ALA A 19 5.31 -2.07 15.48
CA ALA A 19 6.60 -2.73 15.43
C ALA A 19 7.66 -1.87 14.71
N ILE A 20 7.26 -1.25 13.60
CA ILE A 20 8.11 -0.35 12.81
C ILE A 20 8.44 0.92 13.61
N GLU A 21 7.44 1.55 14.24
CA GLU A 21 7.63 2.71 15.09
C GLU A 21 8.55 2.42 16.29
N THR A 22 8.42 1.23 16.88
CA THR A 22 9.31 0.77 17.95
C THR A 22 10.74 0.67 17.45
N ALA A 23 10.97 0.08 16.27
CA ALA A 23 12.30 -0.01 15.67
C ALA A 23 12.87 1.37 15.31
N ARG A 24 12.04 2.26 14.75
CA ARG A 24 12.43 3.62 14.36
C ARG A 24 12.84 4.48 15.55
N ARG A 25 12.15 4.33 16.69
CA ARG A 25 12.43 5.07 17.94
C ARG A 25 13.56 4.45 18.76
N HIS A 26 13.84 3.16 18.57
CA HIS A 26 14.87 2.41 19.31
C HIS A 26 15.84 1.66 18.39
N PRO A 27 16.50 2.31 17.41
CA PRO A 27 17.31 1.64 16.38
C PRO A 27 18.57 0.99 16.94
N ALA A 28 19.03 1.45 18.12
CA ALA A 28 20.16 0.86 18.80
C ALA A 28 19.82 -0.47 19.50
N GLN A 29 18.55 -0.71 19.85
CA GLN A 29 18.10 -1.88 20.61
C GLN A 29 17.34 -2.88 19.75
N VAL A 30 16.50 -2.41 18.82
CA VAL A 30 15.73 -3.29 17.95
C VAL A 30 16.61 -3.76 16.80
N LYS A 31 16.82 -5.09 16.73
CA LYS A 31 17.75 -5.73 15.79
C LYS A 31 17.10 -6.73 14.85
N SER A 32 15.78 -6.90 14.91
CA SER A 32 15.04 -7.75 13.98
C SER A 32 13.57 -7.36 13.96
N LEU A 33 12.96 -7.37 12.78
CA LEU A 33 11.55 -7.15 12.56
C LEU A 33 10.84 -8.38 11.99
N VAL A 34 9.57 -8.54 12.37
CA VAL A 34 8.60 -9.46 11.79
C VAL A 34 7.29 -8.71 11.58
N LEU A 35 6.81 -8.62 10.34
CA LEU A 35 5.63 -7.87 9.95
C LEU A 35 4.65 -8.85 9.28
N LEU A 36 3.45 -8.99 9.84
CA LEU A 36 2.44 -9.93 9.39
C LEU A 36 1.22 -9.15 8.91
N SER A 37 0.90 -9.20 7.62
CA SER A 37 -0.38 -8.71 7.06
C SER A 37 -0.75 -7.31 7.60
N GLY A 38 -0.04 -6.28 7.14
CA GLY A 38 -0.33 -4.91 7.52
C GLY A 38 0.54 -3.90 6.80
N GLU A 39 0.24 -2.63 7.00
CA GLU A 39 0.91 -1.51 6.35
C GLU A 39 1.63 -0.60 7.36
N THR A 40 2.29 0.44 6.86
CA THR A 40 2.82 1.52 7.70
C THR A 40 2.70 2.84 6.97
N GLU A 41 2.57 3.92 7.74
CA GLU A 41 2.60 5.26 7.18
C GLU A 41 3.99 5.61 6.62
N ARG A 42 4.04 6.67 5.81
CA ARG A 42 5.26 7.14 5.15
C ARG A 42 6.50 7.26 6.05
N PRO A 43 6.46 7.79 7.29
CA PRO A 43 7.65 7.82 8.16
C PRO A 43 8.21 6.42 8.47
N GLY A 44 7.34 5.41 8.55
CA GLY A 44 7.72 4.01 8.70
C GLY A 44 8.36 3.46 7.42
N MET A 45 7.78 3.74 6.26
CA MET A 45 8.36 3.40 4.96
C MET A 45 9.75 4.02 4.75
N GLU A 46 9.93 5.30 5.08
CA GLU A 46 11.22 5.99 5.02
C GLU A 46 12.26 5.33 5.92
N PHE A 47 11.85 4.93 7.12
CA PHE A 47 12.71 4.20 8.04
C PHE A 47 13.16 2.86 7.45
N LEU A 48 12.24 2.04 6.91
CA LEU A 48 12.57 0.74 6.31
C LEU A 48 13.53 0.90 5.11
N ARG A 49 13.37 1.97 4.32
CA ARG A 49 14.29 2.34 3.24
C ARG A 49 15.68 2.74 3.75
N GLN A 50 15.80 3.30 4.95
CA GLN A 50 17.09 3.70 5.52
C GLN A 50 17.74 2.59 6.36
N ALA A 51 16.95 1.64 6.87
CA ALA A 51 17.37 0.61 7.80
C ALA A 51 18.10 -0.57 7.11
N SER A 52 19.18 -0.27 6.38
CA SER A 52 19.88 -1.24 5.53
C SER A 52 20.55 -2.40 6.29
N GLN A 53 20.66 -2.31 7.61
CA GLN A 53 21.25 -3.34 8.47
C GLN A 53 20.21 -4.06 9.34
N LEU A 54 18.92 -3.68 9.24
CA LEU A 54 17.86 -4.26 10.07
C LEU A 54 17.25 -5.46 9.34
N PRO A 55 17.38 -6.68 9.85
CA PRO A 55 16.69 -7.84 9.30
C PRO A 55 15.17 -7.69 9.40
N GLN A 56 14.46 -7.95 8.30
CA GLN A 56 13.01 -7.79 8.20
C GLN A 56 12.34 -9.03 7.58
N LEU A 57 11.43 -9.66 8.33
CA LEU A 57 10.54 -10.71 7.80
C LEU A 57 9.18 -10.12 7.48
N TYR A 58 8.69 -10.37 6.28
CA TYR A 58 7.37 -9.99 5.81
C TYR A 58 6.56 -11.25 5.57
N VAL A 59 5.31 -11.27 6.04
CA VAL A 59 4.41 -12.42 5.86
C VAL A 59 3.06 -11.92 5.39
N MET A 60 2.59 -12.46 4.26
CA MET A 60 1.28 -12.13 3.70
C MET A 60 0.59 -13.39 3.18
N ASP A 61 -0.73 -13.32 3.09
CA ASP A 61 -1.61 -14.35 2.54
C ASP A 61 -2.56 -13.71 1.53
N ASP A 62 -2.69 -14.31 0.34
CA ASP A 62 -3.62 -13.82 -0.69
C ASP A 62 -5.09 -13.88 -0.23
N ASN A 63 -5.39 -14.68 0.80
CA ASN A 63 -6.70 -14.74 1.44
C ASN A 63 -6.97 -13.64 2.48
N ASP A 64 -6.06 -12.69 2.68
CA ASP A 64 -6.29 -11.57 3.59
C ASP A 64 -7.55 -10.79 3.18
N GLU A 65 -8.48 -10.68 4.11
CA GLU A 65 -9.83 -10.21 3.86
C GLU A 65 -9.94 -8.68 3.80
N TYR A 66 -8.83 -7.97 4.08
CA TYR A 66 -8.72 -6.52 4.04
C TYR A 66 -7.75 -6.04 2.96
N PRO A 67 -8.07 -6.15 1.65
CA PRO A 67 -7.24 -5.48 0.66
C PRO A 67 -7.24 -3.95 0.89
N PRO A 68 -6.13 -3.26 0.59
CA PRO A 68 -5.01 -3.73 -0.23
C PRO A 68 -3.81 -4.31 0.55
N THR A 69 -4.01 -4.88 1.75
CA THR A 69 -2.92 -5.35 2.63
C THR A 69 -1.84 -6.20 1.92
N GLN A 70 -2.20 -7.03 0.95
CA GLN A 70 -1.24 -7.83 0.18
C GLN A 70 -0.28 -6.97 -0.65
N GLU A 71 -0.81 -5.97 -1.37
CA GLU A 71 0.01 -5.06 -2.19
C GLU A 71 0.83 -4.11 -1.32
N GLU A 72 0.29 -3.69 -0.18
CA GLU A 72 1.03 -2.94 0.84
C GLU A 72 2.22 -3.73 1.38
N MET A 73 2.01 -4.99 1.77
CA MET A 73 3.08 -5.87 2.23
C MET A 73 4.17 -6.07 1.17
N LYS A 74 3.78 -6.25 -0.10
CA LYS A 74 4.73 -6.31 -1.23
C LYS A 74 5.50 -5.00 -1.35
N MET A 75 4.82 -3.85 -1.28
CA MET A 75 5.47 -2.54 -1.33
C MET A 75 6.50 -2.39 -0.20
N LEU A 76 6.13 -2.67 1.05
CA LEU A 76 7.04 -2.57 2.19
C LEU A 76 8.27 -3.46 2.02
N TYR A 77 8.09 -4.70 1.53
CA TYR A 77 9.19 -5.59 1.21
C TYR A 77 10.09 -5.02 0.10
N ILE A 78 9.52 -4.45 -0.95
CA ILE A 78 10.25 -3.91 -2.11
C ILE A 78 11.09 -2.69 -1.71
N ILE A 79 10.52 -1.72 -0.98
CA ILE A 79 11.20 -0.46 -0.63
C ILE A 79 12.28 -0.63 0.45
N ALA A 80 12.18 -1.67 1.28
CA ALA A 80 13.14 -1.94 2.33
C ALA A 80 14.55 -2.13 1.76
N SER A 81 15.54 -1.39 2.26
CA SER A 81 16.91 -1.45 1.76
C SER A 81 17.76 -2.56 2.37
N SER A 82 17.25 -3.21 3.42
CA SER A 82 17.97 -4.29 4.07
C SER A 82 18.15 -5.46 3.09
N PRO A 83 19.38 -5.94 2.88
CA PRO A 83 19.59 -7.18 2.13
C PRO A 83 19.21 -8.41 2.97
N ILE A 84 18.94 -8.22 4.27
CA ILE A 84 18.53 -9.28 5.20
C ILE A 84 17.01 -9.23 5.35
N LYS A 85 16.30 -9.35 4.23
CA LYS A 85 14.85 -9.40 4.20
C LYS A 85 14.35 -10.71 3.61
N GLN A 86 13.18 -11.14 4.04
CA GLN A 86 12.51 -12.33 3.52
C GLN A 86 11.01 -12.06 3.42
N LEU A 87 10.41 -12.51 2.31
CA LEU A 87 8.97 -12.57 2.14
C LEU A 87 8.51 -14.02 2.28
N VAL A 88 7.51 -14.25 3.14
CA VAL A 88 6.73 -15.46 3.20
C VAL A 88 5.36 -15.13 2.61
N HIS A 89 5.07 -15.70 1.45
CA HIS A 89 3.85 -15.46 0.70
C HIS A 89 3.06 -16.76 0.63
N TYR A 90 1.90 -16.77 1.28
CA TYR A 90 0.92 -17.84 1.14
C TYR A 90 0.02 -17.54 -0.05
N SER A 91 0.34 -18.15 -1.19
CA SER A 91 -0.37 -17.85 -2.44
C SER A 91 -1.63 -18.69 -2.61
N LEU A 92 -2.67 -18.08 -3.17
CA LEU A 92 -3.89 -18.76 -3.61
C LEU A 92 -4.10 -18.63 -5.13
N ALA A 93 -5.06 -19.38 -5.67
CA ALA A 93 -5.44 -19.29 -7.08
C ALA A 93 -6.24 -18.02 -7.39
N GLU A 94 -6.94 -17.48 -6.39
CA GLU A 94 -7.76 -16.28 -6.48
C GLU A 94 -7.58 -15.47 -5.18
N ASP A 95 -7.41 -14.16 -5.31
CA ASP A 95 -7.32 -13.25 -4.18
C ASP A 95 -8.67 -13.11 -3.46
N ALA A 96 -8.64 -12.81 -2.17
CA ALA A 96 -9.87 -12.53 -1.43
C ALA A 96 -10.60 -11.30 -2.04
N PRO A 97 -11.93 -11.34 -2.21
CA PRO A 97 -12.67 -10.19 -2.70
C PRO A 97 -12.53 -9.04 -1.71
N TRP A 98 -12.26 -7.83 -2.21
CA TRP A 98 -12.29 -6.65 -1.36
C TRP A 98 -13.70 -6.42 -0.82
N LEU A 99 -13.85 -6.59 0.48
CA LEU A 99 -15.10 -6.35 1.17
C LEU A 99 -15.09 -5.01 1.88
N TRP A 100 -13.96 -4.63 2.49
CA TRP A 100 -13.80 -3.40 3.27
C TRP A 100 -12.31 -3.12 3.54
N TYR A 101 -11.95 -1.86 3.84
CA TYR A 101 -10.64 -1.52 4.43
C TYR A 101 -10.55 -2.01 5.89
N GLU A 102 -9.36 -2.22 6.45
CA GLU A 102 -9.22 -2.53 7.88
C GLU A 102 -9.89 -1.41 8.69
N THR A 103 -11.05 -1.70 9.32
CA THR A 103 -11.81 -0.70 10.06
C THR A 103 -11.48 -0.77 11.53
N PHE A 104 -10.69 0.21 11.97
CA PHE A 104 -10.32 0.41 13.38
C PHE A 104 -11.51 0.42 14.36
N LEU A 105 -12.71 0.76 13.89
CA LEU A 105 -13.91 0.91 14.72
C LEU A 105 -14.96 -0.20 14.53
N ASP A 106 -14.81 -1.08 13.54
CA ASP A 106 -15.82 -2.09 13.24
C ASP A 106 -15.21 -3.36 12.63
N SER A 107 -14.28 -3.98 13.37
CA SER A 107 -13.59 -5.23 13.02
C SER A 107 -14.52 -6.44 12.82
N GLY A 108 -15.84 -6.29 13.00
CA GLY A 108 -16.86 -7.31 12.71
C GLY A 108 -17.48 -7.21 11.32
N LYS A 109 -17.17 -6.17 10.53
CA LYS A 109 -17.73 -5.99 9.18
C LYS A 109 -17.28 -7.03 8.18
N VAL A 110 -16.05 -7.51 8.32
CA VAL A 110 -15.46 -8.51 7.42
C VAL A 110 -15.29 -9.80 8.21
N PRO A 111 -15.95 -10.90 7.81
CA PRO A 111 -15.76 -12.19 8.47
C PRO A 111 -14.30 -12.64 8.33
N ALA A 112 -13.62 -12.87 9.45
CA ALA A 112 -12.29 -13.44 9.47
C ALA A 112 -12.32 -14.87 8.89
N LYS A 113 -11.58 -15.10 7.80
CA LYS A 113 -11.35 -16.41 7.16
C LYS A 113 -9.96 -16.96 7.47
N GLY A 114 -9.11 -16.17 8.10
CA GLY A 114 -7.78 -16.58 8.58
C GLY A 114 -6.62 -15.98 7.81
N GLY A 115 -6.85 -15.12 6.81
CA GLY A 115 -5.77 -14.54 6.00
C GLY A 115 -5.11 -13.31 6.62
N HIS A 116 -5.77 -12.66 7.58
CA HIS A 116 -5.34 -11.38 8.13
C HIS A 116 -4.68 -11.44 9.51
N GLY A 117 -3.64 -10.65 9.73
CA GLY A 117 -3.00 -10.40 11.02
C GLY A 117 -2.67 -11.67 11.81
N THR A 118 -3.15 -11.75 13.06
CA THR A 118 -2.93 -12.93 13.91
C THR A 118 -3.77 -14.15 13.51
N ASP A 119 -4.82 -13.97 12.71
CA ASP A 119 -5.67 -15.09 12.31
C ASP A 119 -4.92 -16.06 11.38
N MET A 120 -3.86 -15.58 10.71
CA MET A 120 -2.91 -16.38 9.91
C MET A 120 -2.30 -17.56 10.65
N PHE A 121 -2.19 -17.52 11.98
CA PHE A 121 -1.65 -18.64 12.76
C PHE A 121 -2.51 -19.90 12.72
N LYS A 122 -3.82 -19.76 12.43
CA LYS A 122 -4.74 -20.88 12.38
C LYS A 122 -4.61 -21.71 11.09
N PRO A 123 -4.66 -21.12 9.88
CA PRO A 123 -4.43 -21.87 8.64
C PRO A 123 -2.96 -22.25 8.43
N HIS A 124 -2.01 -21.51 9.02
CA HIS A 124 -0.55 -21.73 8.85
C HIS A 124 0.13 -22.12 10.17
N PRO A 125 -0.05 -23.37 10.65
CA PRO A 125 0.48 -23.81 11.95
C PRO A 125 2.01 -23.81 12.04
N GLU A 126 2.72 -23.74 10.91
CA GLU A 126 4.17 -23.61 10.83
C GLU A 126 4.68 -22.17 11.01
N LEU A 127 3.81 -21.16 10.82
CA LEU A 127 4.17 -19.75 10.91
C LEU A 127 4.83 -19.36 12.24
N PRO A 128 4.36 -19.81 13.42
CA PRO A 128 5.07 -19.55 14.68
C PRO A 128 6.52 -20.07 14.68
N GLY A 129 6.76 -21.22 14.05
CA GLY A 129 8.09 -21.80 13.89
C GLY A 129 8.99 -20.93 13.01
N ILE A 130 8.46 -20.45 11.88
CA ILE A 130 9.16 -19.52 10.97
C ILE A 130 9.56 -18.24 11.71
N VAL A 131 8.63 -17.64 12.46
CA VAL A 131 8.89 -16.42 13.25
C VAL A 131 9.97 -16.63 14.31
N VAL A 132 9.90 -17.74 15.04
CA VAL A 132 10.91 -18.09 16.06
C VAL A 132 12.28 -18.32 15.42
N ASP A 133 12.33 -19.04 14.30
CA ASP A 133 13.59 -19.33 13.61
C ASP A 133 14.21 -18.08 12.98
N TRP A 134 13.37 -17.16 12.50
CA TRP A 134 13.81 -15.83 12.07
C TRP A 134 14.52 -15.09 13.20
N PHE A 135 13.85 -14.89 14.35
CA PHE A 135 14.46 -14.21 15.49
C PHE A 135 15.73 -14.90 16.01
N LYS A 136 15.75 -16.25 16.06
CA LYS A 136 16.98 -16.99 16.41
C LYS A 136 18.10 -16.70 15.42
N ARG A 137 17.81 -16.64 14.13
CA ARG A 137 18.80 -16.38 13.08
C ARG A 137 19.34 -14.95 13.15
N THR A 138 18.49 -13.97 13.42
CA THR A 138 18.85 -12.54 13.32
C THR A 138 19.35 -11.94 14.63
N LEU A 139 18.92 -12.46 15.79
CA LEU A 139 19.32 -11.94 17.10
C LEU A 139 20.46 -12.73 17.74
N LEU A 140 20.58 -14.05 17.46
CA LEU A 140 21.57 -14.91 18.14
C LEU A 140 22.75 -15.30 17.25
N LYS A 141 22.61 -15.18 15.93
CA LYS A 141 23.64 -15.52 14.96
C LYS A 141 23.98 -14.29 14.12
N THR A 142 25.17 -14.24 13.54
CA THR A 142 25.49 -13.26 12.51
C THR A 142 24.56 -13.50 11.33
N PRO A 143 23.68 -12.56 10.96
CA PRO A 143 22.77 -12.75 9.85
C PRO A 143 23.59 -12.89 8.56
N VAL A 144 23.31 -13.93 7.78
CA VAL A 144 23.86 -14.07 6.43
C VAL A 144 22.88 -13.38 5.48
N PRO A 145 23.31 -12.41 4.66
CA PRO A 145 22.44 -11.79 3.68
C PRO A 145 21.91 -12.85 2.69
N PRO A 146 20.58 -13.03 2.54
CA PRO A 146 20.04 -13.62 1.32
C PRO A 146 20.38 -12.75 0.11
N MET A 147 20.40 -13.35 -1.09
CA MET A 147 20.71 -12.64 -2.33
C MET A 147 19.69 -11.54 -2.57
N ALA A 148 20.18 -10.32 -2.81
CA ALA A 148 19.37 -9.16 -3.12
C ALA A 148 18.56 -9.39 -4.40
N ASP A 149 17.27 -9.08 -4.34
CA ASP A 149 16.40 -9.08 -5.51
C ASP A 149 16.63 -7.80 -6.33
N THR A 150 16.77 -7.95 -7.65
CA THR A 150 17.02 -6.85 -8.58
C THR A 150 15.69 -6.43 -9.21
N LEU A 151 15.04 -5.40 -8.69
CA LEU A 151 13.70 -5.03 -9.14
C LEU A 151 13.68 -3.60 -9.71
N ALA A 152 13.49 -3.50 -11.03
CA ALA A 152 13.05 -2.27 -11.68
C ALA A 152 11.75 -1.72 -11.03
N SER A 153 10.92 -2.58 -10.45
CA SER A 153 9.75 -2.22 -9.65
C SER A 153 10.12 -1.46 -8.37
N ALA A 154 11.26 -1.77 -7.74
CA ALA A 154 11.70 -1.03 -6.55
C ALA A 154 12.09 0.41 -6.89
N GLU A 155 12.72 0.63 -8.03
CA GLU A 155 13.10 1.97 -8.47
C GLU A 155 11.87 2.82 -8.78
N VAL A 156 10.90 2.28 -9.52
CA VAL A 156 9.64 2.97 -9.84
C VAL A 156 8.89 3.34 -8.56
N LEU A 157 8.70 2.39 -7.64
CA LEU A 157 8.00 2.66 -6.38
C LEU A 157 8.77 3.67 -5.51
N ASN A 158 10.10 3.58 -5.42
CA ASN A 158 10.90 4.57 -4.71
C ASN A 158 10.78 5.98 -5.32
N GLN A 159 10.72 6.10 -6.65
CA GLN A 159 10.53 7.38 -7.33
C GLN A 159 9.16 7.99 -7.02
N LEU A 160 8.10 7.18 -6.96
CA LEU A 160 6.76 7.63 -6.58
C LEU A 160 6.71 8.05 -5.10
N SER A 161 7.15 7.18 -4.19
CA SER A 161 7.06 7.41 -2.74
C SER A 161 7.99 8.52 -2.22
N PHE A 162 9.15 8.71 -2.84
CA PHE A 162 10.21 9.58 -2.28
C PHE A 162 10.84 10.56 -3.29
N GLY A 163 10.53 10.46 -4.57
CA GLY A 163 11.07 11.36 -5.60
C GLY A 163 10.32 12.69 -5.73
N GLY A 164 9.19 12.84 -5.02
CA GLY A 164 8.30 13.99 -5.15
C GLY A 164 7.80 14.19 -6.58
N ILE A 165 7.39 15.42 -6.92
CA ILE A 165 6.90 15.77 -8.27
C ILE A 165 7.91 15.41 -9.37
N ALA A 166 9.21 15.56 -9.12
CA ALA A 166 10.24 15.22 -10.09
C ALA A 166 10.30 13.71 -10.38
N GLY A 167 10.27 12.87 -9.34
CA GLY A 167 10.23 11.41 -9.48
C GLY A 167 8.95 10.94 -10.18
N ILE A 168 7.79 11.48 -9.80
CA ILE A 168 6.52 11.20 -10.47
C ILE A 168 6.59 11.57 -11.95
N GLY A 169 7.18 12.72 -12.27
CA GLY A 169 7.42 13.15 -13.65
C GLY A 169 8.31 12.17 -14.43
N GLN A 170 9.34 11.60 -13.80
CA GLN A 170 10.20 10.59 -14.41
C GLN A 170 9.43 9.28 -14.69
N VAL A 171 8.67 8.79 -13.72
CA VAL A 171 7.84 7.58 -13.89
C VAL A 171 6.80 7.78 -14.98
N LYS A 172 6.18 8.96 -15.07
CA LYS A 172 5.28 9.32 -16.17
C LYS A 172 5.95 9.20 -17.53
N GLN A 173 7.17 9.72 -17.68
CA GLN A 173 7.91 9.59 -18.94
C GLN A 173 8.23 8.12 -19.25
N GLN A 174 8.66 7.34 -18.24
CA GLN A 174 8.92 5.91 -18.42
C GLN A 174 7.66 5.16 -18.89
N LEU A 175 6.49 5.45 -18.32
CA LEU A 175 5.22 4.83 -18.73
C LEU A 175 4.88 5.17 -20.18
N LEU A 176 5.02 6.45 -20.55
CA LEU A 176 4.75 6.89 -21.93
C LEU A 176 5.71 6.26 -22.93
N GLU A 177 7.01 6.15 -22.61
CA GLU A 177 7.98 5.47 -23.47
C GLU A 177 7.72 3.96 -23.57
N ALA A 178 7.31 3.31 -22.48
CA ALA A 178 6.90 1.91 -22.50
C ALA A 178 5.67 1.71 -23.40
N ARG A 179 4.69 2.63 -23.31
CA ARG A 179 3.46 2.58 -24.11
C ARG A 179 3.61 2.86 -25.59
N LYS A 180 4.72 3.49 -26.00
CA LYS A 180 5.10 3.55 -27.42
C LYS A 180 5.45 2.17 -28.00
N LYS A 181 5.91 1.24 -27.16
CA LYS A 181 6.30 -0.12 -27.56
C LYS A 181 5.18 -1.12 -27.34
N ASP A 182 4.49 -1.00 -26.20
CA ASP A 182 3.35 -1.83 -25.83
C ASP A 182 2.26 -0.93 -25.23
N PRO A 183 1.16 -0.66 -25.96
CA PRO A 183 0.08 0.20 -25.47
C PRO A 183 -0.55 -0.24 -24.15
N GLN A 184 -0.38 -1.51 -23.74
CA GLN A 184 -0.87 -2.06 -22.48
C GLN A 184 0.18 -2.06 -21.37
N ALA A 185 1.38 -1.52 -21.62
CA ALA A 185 2.44 -1.48 -20.64
C ALA A 185 1.99 -0.77 -19.36
N GLN A 186 2.30 -1.42 -18.24
CA GLN A 186 2.02 -0.97 -16.90
C GLN A 186 3.29 -1.08 -16.05
N LEU A 187 3.59 -0.06 -15.25
CA LEU A 187 4.84 0.01 -14.47
C LEU A 187 4.65 -0.27 -12.97
N PHE A 188 3.41 -0.17 -12.49
CA PHE A 188 3.04 -0.30 -11.09
C PHE A 188 1.55 -0.69 -11.00
N PRO A 189 1.11 -1.39 -9.95
CA PRO A 189 -0.32 -1.60 -9.69
C PRO A 189 -1.04 -0.29 -9.37
N GLU A 190 -2.34 -0.19 -9.71
CA GLU A 190 -3.19 0.98 -9.41
C GLU A 190 -3.17 1.28 -7.93
N VAL A 191 -3.52 0.26 -7.13
CA VAL A 191 -3.70 0.40 -5.68
C VAL A 191 -2.44 0.80 -4.94
N THR A 192 -1.26 0.33 -5.37
CA THR A 192 0.01 0.74 -4.77
C THR A 192 0.29 2.22 -5.01
N ALA A 193 0.05 2.71 -6.24
CA ALA A 193 0.26 4.12 -6.55
C ALA A 193 -0.83 5.00 -5.94
N ASP A 194 -2.05 4.49 -5.81
CA ASP A 194 -3.16 5.14 -5.07
C ASP A 194 -2.78 5.35 -3.60
N SER A 195 -2.39 4.30 -2.87
CA SER A 195 -1.94 4.41 -1.47
C SER A 195 -0.80 5.42 -1.29
N ILE A 196 0.15 5.47 -2.23
CA ILE A 196 1.22 6.48 -2.22
C ILE A 196 0.64 7.90 -2.37
N GLY A 197 -0.34 8.09 -3.26
CA GLY A 197 -1.05 9.36 -3.41
C GLY A 197 -1.76 9.78 -2.13
N GLU A 198 -2.47 8.85 -1.50
CA GLU A 198 -3.13 9.06 -0.20
C GLU A 198 -2.13 9.41 0.91
N ASP A 199 -0.96 8.77 0.96
CA ASP A 199 0.12 9.09 1.91
C ASP A 199 0.53 10.56 1.79
N TYR A 200 0.74 11.06 0.56
CA TYR A 200 1.05 12.47 0.34
C TYR A 200 -0.09 13.38 0.82
N GLN A 201 -1.36 12.99 0.64
CA GLN A 201 -2.49 13.76 1.17
C GLN A 201 -2.52 13.78 2.69
N ARG A 202 -2.29 12.63 3.34
CA ARG A 202 -2.23 12.51 4.80
C ARG A 202 -1.11 13.36 5.39
N ASP A 203 0.01 13.49 4.69
CA ASP A 203 1.11 14.39 5.02
C ASP A 203 0.81 15.88 4.75
N GLY A 204 -0.34 16.20 4.13
CA GLY A 204 -0.72 17.56 3.74
C GLY A 204 -0.08 18.06 2.45
N ASP A 205 0.67 17.22 1.73
CA ASP A 205 1.24 17.53 0.42
C ASP A 205 0.23 17.22 -0.71
N ALA A 206 -0.87 17.97 -0.70
CA ALA A 206 -1.94 17.84 -1.67
C ALA A 206 -1.46 18.04 -3.12
N LYS A 207 -0.38 18.81 -3.33
CA LYS A 207 0.17 19.06 -4.67
C LYS A 207 0.86 17.83 -5.23
N THR A 208 1.71 17.17 -4.44
CA THR A 208 2.38 15.96 -4.89
C THR A 208 1.39 14.80 -5.05
N ALA A 209 0.42 14.67 -4.13
CA ALA A 209 -0.67 13.71 -4.27
C ALA A 209 -1.42 13.86 -5.59
N LEU A 210 -1.80 15.09 -5.96
CA LEU A 210 -2.48 15.37 -7.22
C LEU A 210 -1.67 14.92 -8.45
N GLU A 211 -0.34 15.06 -8.41
CA GLU A 211 0.51 14.58 -9.51
C GLU A 211 0.58 13.05 -9.59
N VAL A 212 0.53 12.34 -8.45
CA VAL A 212 0.39 10.87 -8.44
C VAL A 212 -0.94 10.45 -9.07
N PHE A 213 -2.06 11.06 -8.67
CA PHE A 213 -3.38 10.70 -9.21
C PHE A 213 -3.53 11.05 -10.70
N LYS A 214 -2.89 12.12 -11.19
CA LYS A 214 -2.81 12.40 -12.64
C LYS A 214 -2.00 11.35 -13.39
N LEU A 215 -0.97 10.78 -12.78
CA LEU A 215 -0.25 9.65 -13.35
C LEU A 215 -1.14 8.39 -13.39
N LEU A 216 -1.91 8.14 -12.33
CA LEU A 216 -2.91 7.07 -12.31
C LEU A 216 -3.96 7.24 -13.40
N GLU A 217 -4.44 8.46 -13.69
CA GLU A 217 -5.40 8.69 -14.78
C GLU A 217 -4.87 8.23 -16.13
N ILE A 218 -3.58 8.48 -16.38
CA ILE A 218 -2.92 8.02 -17.60
C ILE A 218 -2.86 6.49 -17.59
N ALA A 219 -2.46 5.90 -16.46
CA ALA A 219 -2.27 4.47 -16.32
C ALA A 219 -3.60 3.68 -16.42
N TYR A 220 -4.65 4.17 -15.79
CA TYR A 220 -5.95 3.51 -15.56
C TYR A 220 -7.11 4.45 -15.95
N PRO A 221 -7.25 4.83 -17.23
CA PRO A 221 -8.17 5.89 -17.67
C PRO A 221 -9.67 5.56 -17.54
N GLN A 222 -10.00 4.30 -17.24
CA GLN A 222 -11.36 3.80 -17.06
C GLN A 222 -11.70 3.50 -15.60
N SER A 223 -10.76 3.64 -14.66
CA SER A 223 -11.00 3.42 -13.24
C SER A 223 -11.87 4.55 -12.67
N ALA A 224 -13.00 4.19 -12.07
CA ALA A 224 -13.84 5.13 -11.34
C ALA A 224 -13.18 5.56 -10.02
N ASP A 225 -12.36 4.68 -9.44
CA ASP A 225 -11.56 4.91 -8.24
C ASP A 225 -10.56 6.05 -8.46
N VAL A 226 -9.74 5.95 -9.52
CA VAL A 226 -8.78 7.00 -9.88
C VAL A 226 -9.45 8.35 -10.14
N GLN A 227 -10.65 8.34 -10.72
CA GLN A 227 -11.42 9.57 -10.93
C GLN A 227 -11.94 10.14 -9.61
N ASN A 228 -12.25 9.30 -8.62
CA ASN A 228 -12.61 9.72 -7.29
C ASN A 228 -11.39 10.35 -6.57
N ASP A 229 -10.23 9.72 -6.63
CA ASP A 229 -9.02 10.22 -5.96
C ASP A 229 -8.58 11.57 -6.55
N LEU A 230 -8.70 11.73 -7.87
CA LEU A 230 -8.53 13.02 -8.53
C LEU A 230 -9.51 14.06 -8.03
N ALA A 231 -10.80 13.71 -7.90
CA ALA A 231 -11.82 14.64 -7.44
C ALA A 231 -11.47 15.17 -6.03
N ASP A 232 -11.09 14.26 -5.13
CA ASP A 232 -10.70 14.58 -3.75
C ASP A 232 -9.39 15.37 -3.70
N ALA A 233 -8.40 15.03 -4.52
CA ALA A 233 -7.14 15.76 -4.61
C ALA A 233 -7.33 17.17 -5.19
N TYR A 234 -8.15 17.34 -6.23
CA TYR A 234 -8.48 18.66 -6.75
C TYR A 234 -9.21 19.50 -5.70
N LEU A 235 -10.13 18.90 -4.95
CA LEU A 235 -10.85 19.58 -3.87
C LEU A 235 -9.87 20.04 -2.77
N ALA A 236 -8.94 19.17 -2.36
CA ALA A 236 -7.90 19.48 -1.38
C ALA A 236 -6.95 20.61 -1.86
N ASN A 237 -6.75 20.73 -3.18
CA ASN A 237 -6.00 21.83 -3.79
C ASN A 237 -6.84 23.09 -4.06
N GLY A 238 -8.10 23.13 -3.62
CA GLY A 238 -9.02 24.26 -3.82
C GLY A 238 -9.57 24.41 -5.24
N GLN A 239 -9.31 23.44 -6.13
CA GLN A 239 -9.74 23.43 -7.53
C GLN A 239 -11.14 22.83 -7.67
N LYS A 240 -12.14 23.55 -7.13
CA LYS A 240 -13.53 23.05 -7.02
C LYS A 240 -14.17 22.65 -8.35
N ASP A 241 -13.85 23.33 -9.45
CA ASP A 241 -14.45 23.00 -10.75
C ASP A 241 -13.90 21.69 -11.31
N MET A 242 -12.58 21.47 -11.22
CA MET A 242 -11.95 20.20 -11.57
C MET A 242 -12.46 19.07 -10.66
N ALA A 243 -12.56 19.32 -9.36
CA ALA A 243 -13.12 18.34 -8.42
C ALA A 243 -14.54 17.91 -8.81
N ARG A 244 -15.38 18.86 -9.24
CA ARG A 244 -16.74 18.59 -9.70
C ARG A 244 -16.76 17.77 -10.99
N GLU A 245 -15.91 18.13 -11.96
CA GLU A 245 -15.80 17.41 -13.23
C GLU A 245 -15.43 15.94 -13.03
N HIS A 246 -14.39 15.67 -12.24
CA HIS A 246 -13.95 14.32 -11.95
C HIS A 246 -15.01 13.54 -11.15
N ALA A 247 -15.64 14.14 -10.14
CA ALA A 247 -16.72 13.47 -9.39
C ALA A 247 -17.95 13.14 -10.27
N GLN A 248 -18.30 13.97 -11.25
CA GLN A 248 -19.35 13.63 -12.23
C GLN A 248 -18.94 12.47 -13.13
N ARG A 249 -17.66 12.40 -13.50
CA ARG A 249 -17.10 11.30 -14.29
C ARG A 249 -17.12 9.99 -13.52
N VAL A 250 -16.85 10.00 -12.21
CA VAL A 250 -17.02 8.82 -11.33
C VAL A 250 -18.42 8.25 -11.46
N LEU A 251 -19.46 9.06 -11.24
CA LEU A 251 -20.85 8.62 -11.33
C LEU A 251 -21.18 8.04 -12.71
N SER A 252 -20.70 8.69 -13.77
CA SER A 252 -20.90 8.25 -15.15
C SER A 252 -20.24 6.89 -15.42
N LEU A 253 -19.01 6.68 -14.95
CA LEU A 253 -18.29 5.41 -15.09
C LEU A 253 -18.99 4.29 -14.33
N LEU A 254 -19.38 4.55 -13.07
CA LEU A 254 -20.09 3.57 -12.25
C LEU A 254 -21.45 3.20 -12.85
N ASP A 255 -22.23 4.17 -13.32
CA ASP A 255 -23.54 3.93 -13.94
C ASP A 255 -23.44 3.14 -15.25
N SER A 256 -22.36 3.35 -16.02
CA SER A 256 -22.17 2.67 -17.30
C SER A 256 -21.92 1.17 -17.19
N HIS A 257 -21.31 0.73 -16.08
CA HIS A 257 -20.82 -0.65 -15.89
C HIS A 257 -19.92 -1.16 -17.04
N ALA A 258 -19.31 -0.25 -17.81
CA ALA A 258 -18.52 -0.61 -18.99
C ALA A 258 -17.12 -1.16 -18.64
N ALA A 259 -16.66 -0.88 -17.41
CA ALA A 259 -15.41 -1.35 -16.85
C ALA A 259 -15.57 -1.61 -15.35
N PRO A 260 -14.65 -2.40 -14.75
CA PRO A 260 -14.52 -2.50 -13.30
C PRO A 260 -14.36 -1.13 -12.62
N ALA A 261 -14.79 -1.02 -11.35
CA ALA A 261 -14.66 0.20 -10.58
C ALA A 261 -13.20 0.65 -10.38
N SER A 262 -12.29 -0.32 -10.25
CA SER A 262 -10.83 -0.17 -10.15
C SER A 262 -10.14 -1.39 -10.76
N SER A 263 -8.80 -1.38 -10.92
CA SER A 263 -8.07 -2.58 -11.35
C SER A 263 -8.03 -3.71 -10.31
N TRP A 264 -8.49 -3.48 -9.08
CA TRP A 264 -8.25 -4.37 -7.94
C TRP A 264 -9.52 -4.74 -7.17
N SER A 265 -10.64 -4.07 -7.46
CA SER A 265 -11.95 -4.40 -6.90
C SER A 265 -13.09 -3.90 -7.79
N ASP A 266 -14.11 -4.74 -7.93
CA ASP A 266 -15.35 -4.42 -8.64
C ASP A 266 -16.63 -4.79 -7.85
N THR A 267 -16.53 -4.89 -6.53
CA THR A 267 -17.69 -5.28 -5.71
C THR A 267 -18.72 -4.16 -5.63
N GLU A 268 -19.99 -4.52 -5.43
CA GLU A 268 -21.07 -3.55 -5.19
C GLU A 268 -20.76 -2.64 -4.01
N GLN A 269 -20.12 -3.19 -2.97
CA GLN A 269 -19.66 -2.44 -1.81
C GLN A 269 -18.64 -1.38 -2.21
N ARG A 270 -17.62 -1.72 -3.01
CA ARG A 270 -16.62 -0.77 -3.50
C ARG A 270 -17.26 0.33 -4.34
N ARG A 271 -18.10 -0.07 -5.30
CA ARG A 271 -18.85 0.87 -6.15
C ARG A 271 -19.69 1.85 -5.32
N SER A 272 -20.32 1.38 -4.25
CA SER A 272 -21.11 2.22 -3.35
C SER A 272 -20.26 3.24 -2.57
N GLU A 273 -19.09 2.83 -2.05
CA GLU A 273 -18.20 3.76 -1.32
C GLU A 273 -17.63 4.84 -2.25
N ILE A 274 -17.15 4.44 -3.44
CA ILE A 274 -16.67 5.39 -4.48
C ILE A 274 -17.79 6.37 -4.85
N ARG A 275 -19.02 5.87 -5.09
CA ARG A 275 -20.17 6.71 -5.41
C ARG A 275 -20.46 7.73 -4.31
N LYS A 276 -20.49 7.27 -3.06
CA LYS A 276 -20.78 8.11 -1.91
C LYS A 276 -19.72 9.21 -1.78
N SER A 277 -18.44 8.88 -1.93
CA SER A 277 -17.36 9.88 -1.90
C SER A 277 -17.52 10.94 -2.99
N ALA A 278 -17.77 10.52 -4.23
CA ALA A 278 -18.02 11.44 -5.34
C ALA A 278 -19.22 12.37 -5.07
N GLU A 279 -20.34 11.85 -4.55
CA GLU A 279 -21.49 12.66 -4.17
C GLU A 279 -21.19 13.67 -3.06
N GLU A 280 -20.36 13.30 -2.08
CA GLU A 280 -19.89 14.22 -1.04
C GLU A 280 -19.01 15.32 -1.63
N THR A 281 -18.11 15.00 -2.56
CA THR A 281 -17.26 15.96 -3.25
C THR A 281 -18.06 16.92 -4.13
N LEU A 282 -19.14 16.45 -4.77
CA LEU A 282 -20.10 17.34 -5.47
C LEU A 282 -20.79 18.31 -4.51
N LYS A 283 -21.18 17.86 -3.32
CA LYS A 283 -21.79 18.74 -2.30
C LYS A 283 -20.79 19.81 -1.83
N LYS A 284 -19.55 19.41 -1.51
CA LYS A 284 -18.48 20.31 -1.02
C LYS A 284 -18.03 21.32 -2.08
N SER A 285 -17.99 20.93 -3.35
CA SER A 285 -17.62 21.80 -4.47
C SER A 285 -18.73 22.76 -4.90
N SER A 286 -19.98 22.59 -4.44
CA SER A 286 -21.13 23.43 -4.82
C SER A 286 -21.31 24.71 -3.98
N GLY A 287 -20.52 24.92 -2.92
CA GLY A 287 -20.57 26.14 -2.10
C GLY A 287 -19.94 27.36 -2.78
N LYS A 288 -20.70 28.47 -2.88
CA LYS A 288 -20.26 29.77 -3.40
C LYS A 288 -18.98 30.27 -2.69
N GLN A 289 -18.05 30.83 -3.47
CA GLN A 289 -16.90 31.62 -2.97
C GLN A 289 -17.37 32.87 -2.23
#